data_AF-A0AAV0GGD8-F1
#
_entry.id   AF-A0AAV0GGD8-F1
#
_cell.length_a   1.000
_cell.length_b   1.000
_cell.length_c   1.000
_cell.angle_alpha   90.00
_cell.angle_beta   90.00
_cell.angle_gamma   90.00
#
_symmetry.space_group_name_H-M   'P 1'
#
loop_
_entity.id
_entity.type
_entity.pdbx_description
1 polymer ?
#
loop_
_entity_poly.entity_id
_entity_poly.type
_entity_poly.pdbx_seq_one_letter_code
_entity_poly.pdbx_strand_id
1 'polypeptide(L)'
;MYADFIGSAGSIFDLSTALYPAYFLPLASFGNLAKAVARGLRDPSFRVIQNHFAVCENLGDVAAKDEVWEVAAELVGLGIGIYALDTPGISTSYLMLSLIWLSTRTLHLWFRYLTLSVLQFDTVQ
;
A
#
# COMPACT_ATOMS: atom_id res chain seq x y z
N MET A 1 0.39 5.97 9.01
CA MET A 1 1.67 6.69 8.79
C MET A 1 2.89 5.82 9.07
N TYR A 2 3.19 5.38 10.29
CA TYR A 2 4.38 4.52 10.53
C TYR A 2 4.36 3.19 9.75
N ALA A 3 3.21 2.51 9.75
CA ALA A 3 2.99 1.31 8.92
C ALA A 3 3.25 1.59 7.42
N ASP A 4 2.85 2.76 6.92
CA ASP A 4 3.10 3.15 5.52
C ASP A 4 4.58 3.31 5.22
N PHE A 5 5.36 3.87 6.14
CA PHE A 5 6.80 4.02 5.97
C PHE A 5 7.48 2.65 5.86
N ILE A 6 7.16 1.72 6.76
CA ILE A 6 7.70 0.36 6.75
C ILE A 6 7.30 -0.37 5.46
N GLY A 7 6.04 -0.23 5.04
CA GLY A 7 5.57 -0.80 3.77
C GLY A 7 6.28 -0.20 2.55
N SER A 8 6.60 1.09 2.59
CA SER A 8 7.38 1.76 1.52
C SER A 8 8.79 1.20 1.42
N ALA A 9 9.45 0.97 2.57
CA ALA A 9 10.77 0.34 2.60
C ALA A 9 10.74 -1.06 2.00
N GLY A 10 9.68 -1.84 2.25
CA GLY A 10 9.46 -3.12 1.60
C GLY A 10 9.45 -3.03 0.08
N SER A 11 8.72 -2.07 -0.49
CA SER A 11 8.67 -1.85 -1.93
C SER A 11 10.01 -1.38 -2.54
N ILE A 12 10.86 -0.71 -1.77
CA ILE A 12 12.23 -0.35 -2.21
C ILE A 12 13.07 -1.61 -2.39
N PHE A 13 12.94 -2.60 -1.50
CA PHE A 13 13.61 -3.89 -1.67
C PHE A 13 13.15 -4.59 -2.95
N ASP A 14 11.87 -4.56 -3.29
CA ASP A 14 11.39 -5.12 -4.55
C ASP A 14 11.97 -4.41 -5.77
N LEU A 15 12.02 -3.06 -5.78
CA LEU A 15 12.68 -2.29 -6.83
C LEU A 15 14.16 -2.66 -6.98
N SER A 16 14.84 -2.89 -5.86
CA SER A 16 16.26 -3.27 -5.86
C SER A 16 16.52 -4.66 -6.46
N THR A 17 15.50 -5.54 -6.51
CA THR A 17 15.63 -6.87 -7.17
C THR A 17 15.94 -6.74 -8.66
N ALA A 18 15.42 -5.69 -9.32
CA ALA A 18 15.69 -5.43 -10.73
C ALA A 18 17.14 -4.99 -10.99
N LEU A 19 17.77 -4.32 -10.01
CA LEU A 19 19.18 -3.91 -10.09
C LEU A 19 20.14 -5.04 -9.73
N TYR A 20 19.74 -5.91 -8.78
CA TYR A 20 20.58 -6.97 -8.23
C TYR A 20 19.89 -8.34 -8.35
N PRO A 21 19.71 -8.85 -9.57
CA PRO A 21 18.97 -10.10 -9.80
C PRO A 21 19.64 -11.32 -9.12
N ALA A 22 20.96 -11.29 -8.91
CA ALA A 22 21.68 -12.33 -8.17
C ALA A 22 21.24 -12.45 -6.70
N TYR A 23 20.71 -11.37 -6.11
CA TYR A 23 20.21 -11.32 -4.74
C TYR A 23 18.67 -11.27 -4.69
N PHE A 24 18.00 -11.71 -5.75
CA PHE A 24 16.54 -11.67 -5.86
C PHE A 24 15.84 -12.27 -4.63
N LEU A 25 16.20 -13.50 -4.25
CA LEU A 25 15.52 -14.22 -3.17
C LEU A 25 15.62 -13.51 -1.80
N PRO A 26 16.82 -13.14 -1.31
CA PRO A 26 16.91 -12.42 -0.04
C PRO A 26 16.24 -11.04 -0.09
N LEU A 27 16.42 -10.28 -1.18
CA LEU A 27 15.80 -8.95 -1.33
C LEU A 27 14.26 -9.03 -1.35
N ALA A 28 13.68 -9.92 -2.16
CA ALA A 28 12.24 -10.13 -2.22
C ALA A 28 11.68 -10.65 -0.87
N SER A 29 12.42 -11.49 -0.16
CA SER A 29 12.02 -11.99 1.16
C SER A 29 11.97 -10.86 2.19
N PHE A 30 12.98 -9.97 2.21
CA PHE A 30 12.98 -8.79 3.07
C PHE A 30 11.88 -7.80 2.68
N GLY A 31 11.65 -7.60 1.39
CA GLY A 31 10.55 -6.78 0.87
C GLY A 31 9.18 -7.27 1.37
N ASN A 32 8.92 -8.57 1.20
CA ASN A 32 7.70 -9.22 1.67
C ASN A 32 7.56 -9.19 3.20
N LEU A 33 8.65 -9.42 3.94
CA LEU A 33 8.66 -9.33 5.40
C LEU A 33 8.28 -7.91 5.86
N ALA A 34 8.91 -6.88 5.30
CA ALA A 34 8.62 -5.49 5.66
C ALA A 34 7.15 -5.13 5.37
N LYS A 35 6.61 -5.57 4.23
CA LYS A 35 5.18 -5.38 3.90
C LYS A 35 4.26 -6.12 4.85
N ALA A 36 4.60 -7.36 5.24
CA ALA A 36 3.82 -8.13 6.20
C ALA A 36 3.79 -7.45 7.58
N VAL A 37 4.93 -6.95 8.06
CA VAL A 37 5.02 -6.17 9.31
C VAL A 37 4.19 -4.89 9.21
N ALA A 38 4.31 -4.16 8.10
CA ALA A 38 3.51 -2.96 7.85
C ALA A 38 2.01 -3.26 7.89
N ARG A 39 1.56 -4.35 7.26
CA ARG A 39 0.16 -4.79 7.28
C ARG A 39 -0.29 -5.15 8.71
N GLY A 40 0.51 -5.93 9.44
CA GLY A 40 0.23 -6.28 10.84
C GLY A 40 0.12 -5.07 11.78
N LEU A 41 0.83 -3.98 11.50
CA LEU A 41 0.70 -2.71 12.24
C LEU A 41 -0.49 -1.86 11.76
N ARG A 42 -0.84 -1.94 10.48
CA ARG A 42 -1.96 -1.20 9.87
C ARG A 42 -3.29 -1.74 10.36
N ASP A 43 -3.47 -3.06 10.33
CA ASP A 43 -4.78 -3.70 10.47
C ASP A 43 -5.46 -3.39 11.82
N PRO A 44 -4.77 -3.40 12.98
CA PRO A 44 -5.38 -3.01 14.26
C PRO A 44 -5.87 -1.55 14.26
N SER A 45 -5.06 -0.64 13.72
CA SER A 45 -5.43 0.79 13.63
C SER A 45 -6.63 0.97 12.72
N PHE A 46 -6.69 0.22 11.63
CA PHE A 46 -7.75 0.31 10.65
C PHE A 46 -9.09 -0.25 11.16
N ARG A 47 -9.04 -1.32 11.96
CA ARG A 47 -10.23 -1.85 12.66
C ARG A 47 -10.89 -0.82 13.56
N VAL A 48 -10.12 0.07 14.20
CA VAL A 48 -10.68 1.18 15.01
C VAL A 48 -11.46 2.16 14.12
N ILE A 49 -10.96 2.44 12.91
CA ILE A 49 -11.64 3.30 11.93
C ILE A 49 -12.95 2.64 11.47
N GLN A 50 -12.92 1.35 11.12
CA GLN A 50 -14.13 0.61 10.71
C GLN A 50 -15.18 0.58 11.83
N ASN A 51 -14.75 0.43 13.08
CA ASN A 51 -15.64 0.49 14.24
C ASN A 51 -16.30 1.87 14.40
N HIS A 52 -15.55 2.95 14.18
CA HIS A 52 -16.11 4.31 14.21
C HIS A 52 -17.25 4.53 13.21
N PHE A 53 -17.23 3.85 12.06
CA PHE A 53 -18.31 3.90 11.06
C PHE A 53 -19.44 2.88 11.30
N ALA A 54 -19.29 1.97 12.27
CA ALA A 54 -20.34 1.04 12.63
C ALA A 54 -21.40 1.74 13.51
N VAL A 55 -22.68 1.54 13.19
CA VAL A 55 -23.81 2.21 13.87
C VAL A 55 -24.66 1.20 14.65
N CYS A 56 -24.92 0.02 14.09
CA CYS A 56 -25.78 -1.01 14.71
C CYS A 56 -25.26 -2.41 14.37
N GLU A 57 -24.30 -2.93 15.16
CA GLU A 57 -23.67 -4.26 15.01
C GLU A 57 -23.23 -4.63 13.56
N ASN A 58 -23.07 -3.61 12.70
CA ASN A 58 -22.80 -3.77 11.27
C ASN A 58 -21.31 -3.64 10.94
N LEU A 59 -20.43 -3.87 11.93
CA LEU A 59 -18.98 -3.81 11.74
C LEU A 59 -18.50 -4.78 10.65
N GLY A 60 -19.10 -5.97 10.58
CA GLY A 60 -18.80 -6.95 9.53
C GLY A 60 -19.14 -6.44 8.13
N ASP A 61 -20.28 -5.78 7.97
CA ASP A 61 -20.70 -5.20 6.67
C ASP A 61 -19.81 -4.04 6.25
N VAL A 62 -19.42 -3.17 7.19
CA VAL A 62 -18.49 -2.06 6.94
C VAL A 62 -17.12 -2.61 6.53
N ALA A 63 -16.61 -3.60 7.27
CA ALA A 63 -15.32 -4.21 6.98
C ALA A 63 -15.32 -4.94 5.62
N ALA A 64 -16.37 -5.71 5.32
CA ALA A 64 -16.49 -6.43 4.06
C ALA A 64 -16.57 -5.48 2.86
N LYS A 65 -17.32 -4.37 2.97
CA LYS A 65 -17.41 -3.36 1.92
C LYS A 65 -16.05 -2.73 1.63
N ASP A 66 -15.32 -2.40 2.69
CA ASP A 66 -14.01 -1.79 2.56
C ASP A 66 -12.98 -2.75 1.93
N GLU A 67 -12.94 -4.01 2.38
CA GLU A 67 -12.04 -5.03 1.84
C GLU A 67 -12.31 -5.30 0.35
N VAL A 68 -13.58 -5.32 -0.07
CA VAL A 68 -13.94 -5.47 -1.50
C VAL A 68 -13.37 -4.33 -2.35
N TRP A 69 -13.42 -3.09 -1.86
CA TRP A 69 -12.85 -1.95 -2.56
C TRP A 69 -11.31 -1.95 -2.54
N GLU A 70 -10.68 -2.40 -1.45
CA GLU A 70 -9.23 -2.60 -1.38
C GLU A 70 -8.78 -3.60 -2.47
N VAL A 71 -9.40 -4.77 -2.54
CA VAL A 71 -9.06 -5.81 -3.53
C VAL A 71 -9.35 -5.34 -4.95
N ALA A 72 -10.47 -4.67 -5.19
CA ALA A 72 -10.79 -4.13 -6.51
C ALA A 72 -9.73 -3.11 -6.97
N ALA A 73 -9.29 -2.21 -6.08
CA ALA A 73 -8.25 -1.25 -6.38
C ALA A 73 -6.89 -1.91 -6.62
N GLU A 74 -6.54 -2.95 -5.86
CA GLU A 74 -5.31 -3.75 -6.09
C GLU A 74 -5.31 -4.40 -7.47
N LEU A 75 -6.42 -5.03 -7.88
CA LEU A 75 -6.53 -5.68 -9.19
C LEU A 75 -6.48 -4.67 -10.34
N VAL A 76 -7.18 -3.55 -10.21
CA VAL A 76 -7.15 -2.46 -11.21
C VAL A 76 -5.74 -1.89 -11.33
N GLY A 77 -5.08 -1.61 -10.20
CA GLY A 77 -3.71 -1.11 -10.16
C GLY A 77 -2.71 -2.10 -10.78
N LEU A 78 -2.84 -3.39 -10.50
CA LEU A 78 -2.03 -4.44 -11.12
C LEU A 78 -2.22 -4.48 -12.64
N GLY A 79 -3.46 -4.42 -13.12
CA GLY A 79 -3.77 -4.40 -14.55
C GLY A 79 -3.14 -3.20 -15.26
N ILE A 80 -3.26 -2.00 -14.68
CA ILE A 80 -2.61 -0.79 -15.20
C ILE A 80 -1.08 -0.94 -15.19
N GLY A 81 -0.51 -1.50 -14.12
CA GLY A 81 0.93 -1.71 -13.99
C GLY A 81 1.49 -2.65 -15.05
N ILE A 82 0.82 -3.78 -15.31
CA ILE A 82 1.22 -4.73 -16.36
C ILE A 82 1.16 -4.06 -17.74
N TYR A 83 0.08 -3.34 -18.04
CA TYR A 83 -0.07 -2.62 -19.31
C TYR A 83 1.02 -1.55 -19.50
N ALA A 84 1.37 -0.83 -18.42
CA ALA A 84 2.46 0.15 -18.45
C ALA A 84 3.83 -0.50 -18.69
N LEU A 85 4.08 -1.68 -18.11
CA LEU A 85 5.33 -2.42 -18.31
C LEU A 85 5.44 -3.03 -19.71
N ASP A 86 4.31 -3.38 -20.34
CA ASP A 86 4.26 -3.87 -21.72
C ASP A 86 4.55 -2.76 -22.75
N THR A 87 4.43 -1.49 -22.35
CA THR A 87 4.70 -0.35 -23.23
C THR A 87 6.23 -0.15 -23.42
N PRO A 88 6.74 -0.22 -24.67
CA PRO A 88 8.16 -0.04 -24.93
C PRO A 88 8.64 1.37 -24.55
N GLY A 89 9.76 1.44 -23.84
CA GLY A 89 10.34 2.68 -23.32
C GLY A 89 10.14 2.88 -21.81
N ILE A 90 9.02 2.42 -21.25
CA ILE A 90 8.77 2.47 -19.79
C ILE A 90 9.56 1.39 -19.07
N SER A 91 9.50 0.16 -19.55
CA SER A 91 10.16 -1.00 -18.93
C SER A 91 11.69 -1.01 -19.09
N THR A 92 12.24 -0.22 -20.02
CA THR A 92 13.67 -0.24 -20.34
C THR A 92 14.49 0.66 -19.41
N SER A 93 13.88 1.67 -18.78
CA SER A 93 14.58 2.66 -17.96
C SER A 93 14.25 2.48 -16.47
N TYR A 94 15.24 2.04 -15.69
CA TYR A 94 15.10 1.94 -14.23
C TYR A 94 14.74 3.29 -13.58
N LEU A 95 15.31 4.39 -14.09
CA LEU A 95 15.01 5.73 -13.60
C LEU A 95 13.53 6.05 -13.81
N MET A 96 12.97 5.74 -14.98
CA MET A 96 11.56 5.98 -15.27
C MET A 96 10.65 5.15 -14.36
N LEU A 97 10.96 3.87 -14.16
CA LEU A 97 10.23 3.00 -13.21
C LEU A 97 10.28 3.55 -11.79
N SER A 98 11.45 4.02 -11.34
CA SER A 98 11.62 4.60 -10.00
C SER A 98 10.83 5.90 -9.82
N LEU A 99 10.76 6.76 -10.85
CA LEU A 99 9.99 7.99 -10.83
C LEU A 99 8.48 7.74 -10.82
N ILE A 100 8.00 6.80 -11.63
CA ILE A 100 6.60 6.38 -11.65
C ILE A 100 6.23 5.86 -10.26
N TRP A 101 7.01 4.92 -9.72
CA TRP A 101 6.79 4.40 -8.38
C TRP A 101 6.79 5.49 -7.30
N LEU A 102 7.77 6.39 -7.33
CA LEU A 102 7.87 7.48 -6.36
C LEU A 102 6.64 8.39 -6.43
N SER A 103 6.21 8.75 -7.64
CA SER A 103 5.03 9.60 -7.85
C SER A 103 3.75 8.95 -7.33
N THR A 104 3.53 7.67 -7.65
CA THR A 104 2.40 6.89 -7.14
C THR A 104 2.46 6.78 -5.62
N ARG A 105 3.65 6.57 -5.04
CA ARG A 105 3.82 6.46 -3.59
C ARG A 105 3.53 7.77 -2.87
N THR A 106 4.04 8.88 -3.38
CA THR A 106 3.77 10.21 -2.81
C THR A 106 2.29 10.56 -2.89
N LEU A 107 1.64 10.26 -4.01
CA LEU A 107 0.22 10.51 -4.21
C LEU A 107 -0.64 9.65 -3.26
N HIS A 108 -0.29 8.37 -3.10
CA HIS A 108 -0.94 7.49 -2.12
C HIS A 108 -0.81 8.03 -0.68
N LEU A 109 0.40 8.43 -0.27
CA LEU A 109 0.61 9.00 1.07
C LEU A 109 -0.16 10.31 1.27
N TRP A 110 -0.23 11.14 0.22
CA TRP A 110 -1.00 12.38 0.25
C TRP A 110 -2.49 12.13 0.42
N PHE A 111 -3.09 11.23 -0.35
CA PHE A 111 -4.51 10.86 -0.19
C PHE A 111 -4.78 10.25 1.19
N ARG A 112 -3.89 9.38 1.66
CA ARG A 112 -4.01 8.81 3.00
C ARG A 112 -3.95 9.90 4.08
N TYR A 113 -3.09 10.90 3.92
CA TYR A 113 -3.03 12.05 4.81
C TYR A 113 -4.34 12.83 4.81
N LEU A 114 -4.89 13.14 3.62
CA LEU A 114 -6.17 13.85 3.51
C LEU A 114 -7.30 13.09 4.20
N THR A 115 -7.44 11.78 3.96
CA THR A 115 -8.46 10.95 4.62
C THR A 115 -8.30 10.97 6.13
N LEU A 116 -7.09 10.78 6.65
CA LEU A 116 -6.84 10.76 8.09
C LEU A 116 -7.02 12.14 8.74
N SER A 117 -6.79 13.23 8.03
CA SER A 117 -6.92 14.60 8.57
C SER A 117 -8.37 14.99 8.88
N VAL A 118 -9.34 14.33 8.25
CA VAL A 118 -10.76 14.57 8.45
C VAL A 118 -11.35 13.67 9.55
N LEU A 119 -10.67 12.57 9.91
CA LEU A 119 -11.14 11.66 10.95
C LEU A 119 -11.03 12.31 12.33
N GLN A 120 -12.15 12.41 13.02
CA GLN A 120 -12.24 12.86 14.41
C GLN A 120 -12.60 11.67 15.27
N PHE A 121 -11.64 11.20 16.07
CA PHE A 121 -11.92 10.18 17.09
C PHE A 121 -12.21 10.87 18.41
N ASP A 122 -13.15 10.33 19.16
CA ASP A 122 -13.31 10.71 20.56
C ASP A 122 -12.00 10.43 21.29
N THR A 123 -11.35 11.48 21.76
CA THR A 123 -10.15 11.35 22.58
C THR A 123 -10.52 10.62 23.87
N VAL A 124 -9.72 9.63 24.24
CA VAL A 124 -9.82 8.97 25.55
C VAL A 124 -9.72 10.07 26.63
N GLN A 125 -10.79 10.25 27.42
CA GLN A 125 -10.75 11.03 28.66
C GLN A 125 -9.93 10.33 29.73
#